data_AF-A0A7S0ILW7-F1
#
_entry.id   AF-A0A7S0ILW7-F1
#
_cell.length_a   1.000
_cell.length_b   1.000
_cell.length_c   1.000
_cell.angle_alpha   90.00
_cell.angle_beta   90.00
_cell.angle_gamma   90.00
#
_symmetry.space_group_name_H-M   'P 1'
#
loop_
_entity.id
_entity.type
_entity.pdbx_description
1 polymer ?
#
loop_
_entity_poly.entity_id
_entity_poly.type
_entity_poly.pdbx_seq_one_letter_code
_entity_poly.pdbx_strand_id
1 'polypeptide(L)'
;AGALNERYNLSKKHRVWSNVDVPGFDRSSIPLLRRAGATALSICANVGAPYQGSGAVPVEFVAGNDATMWRWHDPTSDEEMLVLYHKAQRDTLVDIPLSSEGNTYGGFTRAENTIITRSGLALASYVAADNTGPPRSAVEVEAILSRVQAVFPKAKLRSSTWDTFVAALAPSDVDALPRYSSEWADQWIAGLSADPKRLAGYRAIVRARASCIASGACRPHEPVLRNFTRFAAKNVEHTQGVQGDDGQPGSQLCAWLHFVHLPCPGDAFWSNEQFAQVHTTKRNIFPGADDSWLEA
;
A
#
# COMPACT_ATOMS: atom_id res chain seq x y z
N ALA A 1 14.85 6.56 -3.87
CA ALA A 1 14.93 7.05 -2.47
C ALA A 1 15.73 8.35 -2.33
N GLY A 2 16.93 8.47 -2.93
CA GLY A 2 17.80 9.66 -2.80
C GLY A 2 17.10 10.99 -3.13
N ALA A 3 16.35 11.04 -4.25
CA ALA A 3 15.70 12.28 -4.69
C ALA A 3 14.64 12.85 -3.72
N LEU A 4 13.89 12.00 -3.00
CA LEU A 4 12.91 12.48 -2.01
C LEU A 4 13.59 12.92 -0.72
N ASN A 5 14.60 12.17 -0.27
CA ASN A 5 15.38 12.55 0.90
C ASN A 5 16.15 13.85 0.69
N GLU A 6 16.72 14.05 -0.49
CA GLU A 6 17.38 15.30 -0.86
C GLU A 6 16.36 16.46 -0.93
N ARG A 7 15.24 16.26 -1.62
CA ARG A 7 14.19 17.27 -1.76
C ARG A 7 13.59 17.71 -0.44
N TYR A 8 13.37 16.78 0.49
CA TYR A 8 12.74 17.05 1.79
C TYR A 8 13.73 17.07 2.96
N ASN A 9 15.04 17.04 2.67
CA ASN A 9 16.12 17.01 3.67
C ASN A 9 15.93 15.93 4.75
N LEU A 10 15.65 14.69 4.34
CA LEU A 10 15.37 13.56 5.23
C LEU A 10 16.59 12.65 5.38
N SER A 11 16.94 12.30 6.63
CA SER A 11 18.02 11.36 6.98
C SER A 11 17.47 10.03 7.51
N LYS A 12 16.76 9.27 6.65
CA LYS A 12 16.16 7.99 7.05
C LYS A 12 17.13 6.81 6.92
N LYS A 13 17.44 6.16 8.07
CA LYS A 13 18.20 4.89 8.17
C LYS A 13 17.34 3.66 7.89
N HIS A 14 16.15 3.58 8.49
CA HIS A 14 15.15 2.56 8.19
C HIS A 14 14.17 3.12 7.16
N ARG A 15 13.76 2.28 6.23
CA ARG A 15 12.79 2.62 5.20
C ARG A 15 11.85 1.44 5.02
N VAL A 16 10.67 1.55 5.60
CA VAL A 16 9.59 0.61 5.36
C VAL A 16 8.91 1.01 4.06
N TRP A 17 8.94 0.12 3.07
CA TRP A 17 8.19 0.32 1.84
C TRP A 17 6.72 -0.07 2.08
N SER A 18 5.80 0.80 1.70
CA SER A 18 4.36 0.62 1.89
C SER A 18 3.75 -0.09 0.70
N ASN A 19 3.04 -1.19 0.95
CA ASN A 19 2.32 -1.98 -0.03
C ASN A 19 0.94 -2.43 0.49
N VAL A 20 0.18 -1.47 1.01
CA VAL A 20 -1.02 -1.75 1.81
C VAL A 20 -2.23 -2.24 1.03
N ASP A 21 -2.22 -2.18 -0.30
CA ASP A 21 -3.40 -2.56 -1.10
C ASP A 21 -3.04 -3.24 -2.44
N VAL A 22 -1.79 -3.69 -2.60
CA VAL A 22 -1.39 -4.38 -3.82
C VAL A 22 -1.63 -5.89 -3.66
N PRO A 23 -2.31 -6.53 -4.62
CA PRO A 23 -2.81 -7.92 -4.54
C PRO A 23 -1.70 -8.98 -4.63
N GLY A 24 -0.43 -8.62 -4.49
CA GLY A 24 0.67 -9.56 -4.63
C GLY A 24 2.01 -8.89 -4.85
N PHE A 25 3.08 -9.66 -4.61
CA PHE A 25 4.43 -9.18 -4.85
C PHE A 25 5.37 -10.33 -5.22
N ASP A 26 6.15 -10.11 -6.27
CA ASP A 26 7.13 -11.06 -6.77
C ASP A 26 8.36 -11.07 -5.84
N ARG A 27 8.85 -12.25 -5.48
CA ARG A 27 10.02 -12.44 -4.59
C ARG A 27 11.30 -11.83 -5.16
N SER A 28 11.45 -11.78 -6.49
CA SER A 28 12.58 -11.14 -7.17
C SER A 28 12.66 -9.62 -6.96
N SER A 29 11.61 -9.02 -6.37
CA SER A 29 11.63 -7.62 -5.93
C SER A 29 12.50 -7.37 -4.70
N ILE A 30 12.75 -8.37 -3.84
CA ILE A 30 13.55 -8.23 -2.62
C ILE A 30 14.89 -7.55 -2.90
N PRO A 31 15.75 -8.07 -3.80
CA PRO A 31 17.05 -7.45 -4.07
C PRO A 31 16.92 -6.05 -4.68
N LEU A 32 15.84 -5.74 -5.41
CA LEU A 32 15.58 -4.39 -5.94
C LEU A 32 15.23 -3.40 -4.84
N LEU A 33 14.36 -3.79 -3.91
CA LEU A 33 13.96 -2.99 -2.76
C LEU A 33 15.13 -2.74 -1.81
N ARG A 34 15.93 -3.78 -1.54
CA ARG A 34 17.15 -3.69 -0.73
C ARG A 34 18.17 -2.73 -1.35
N ARG A 35 18.43 -2.81 -2.66
CA ARG A 35 19.25 -1.82 -3.38
C ARG A 35 18.70 -0.41 -3.33
N ALA A 36 17.37 -0.24 -3.29
CA ALA A 36 16.74 1.07 -3.08
C ALA A 36 16.82 1.56 -1.62
N GLY A 37 17.36 0.74 -0.71
CA GLY A 37 17.55 0.99 0.70
C GLY A 37 16.31 0.74 1.55
N ALA A 38 15.35 -0.06 1.07
CA ALA A 38 14.25 -0.54 1.89
C ALA A 38 14.77 -1.57 2.91
N THR A 39 14.32 -1.45 4.15
CA THR A 39 14.70 -2.35 5.25
C THR A 39 13.59 -3.32 5.61
N ALA A 40 12.35 -2.94 5.33
CA ALA A 40 11.18 -3.78 5.54
C ALA A 40 10.09 -3.44 4.52
N LEU A 41 9.11 -4.32 4.43
CA LEU A 41 7.92 -4.21 3.61
C LEU A 41 6.71 -4.23 4.52
N SER A 42 5.83 -3.24 4.42
CA SER A 42 4.53 -3.22 5.07
C SER A 42 3.47 -3.61 4.05
N ILE A 43 2.65 -4.62 4.37
CA ILE A 43 1.54 -5.07 3.51
C ILE A 43 0.27 -5.17 4.35
N CYS A 44 -0.89 -4.98 3.74
CA CYS A 44 -2.18 -5.35 4.33
C CYS A 44 -2.83 -6.44 3.49
N ALA A 45 -3.82 -7.11 4.07
CA ALA A 45 -4.75 -7.88 3.26
C ALA A 45 -5.92 -6.99 2.82
N ASN A 46 -6.36 -7.19 1.58
CA ASN A 46 -7.54 -6.50 1.09
C ASN A 46 -8.81 -7.02 1.79
N VAL A 47 -9.66 -6.08 2.20
CA VAL A 47 -10.92 -6.33 2.92
C VAL A 47 -12.02 -6.91 2.03
N GLY A 48 -11.94 -6.70 0.72
CA GLY A 48 -12.93 -6.98 -0.31
C GLY A 48 -12.96 -8.41 -0.84
N ALA A 49 -12.03 -9.29 -0.45
CA ALA A 49 -12.08 -10.71 -0.76
C ALA A 49 -13.40 -11.32 -0.22
N PRO A 50 -14.40 -11.63 -1.07
CA PRO A 50 -15.78 -11.85 -0.63
C PRO A 50 -16.11 -13.31 -0.35
N TYR A 51 -15.17 -14.24 -0.53
CA TYR A 51 -15.37 -15.65 -0.22
C TYR A 51 -14.18 -16.20 0.55
N GLN A 52 -14.50 -16.85 1.67
CA GLN A 52 -13.60 -17.55 2.60
C GLN A 52 -12.89 -16.60 3.55
N GLY A 53 -13.06 -16.83 4.86
CA GLY A 53 -12.44 -16.10 5.97
C GLY A 53 -10.92 -16.25 6.05
N SER A 54 -10.25 -16.13 4.91
CA SER A 54 -8.83 -16.30 4.64
C SER A 54 -8.29 -15.08 3.90
N GLY A 55 -8.67 -13.87 4.34
CA GLY A 55 -8.05 -12.61 3.94
C GLY A 55 -6.63 -12.49 4.50
N ALA A 56 -5.83 -13.55 4.39
CA ALA A 56 -4.45 -13.62 4.81
C ALA A 56 -3.59 -13.77 3.56
N VAL A 57 -2.53 -12.99 3.41
CA VAL A 57 -1.66 -13.11 2.24
C VAL A 57 -0.22 -13.13 2.71
N PRO A 58 0.54 -14.21 2.44
CA PRO A 58 0.13 -15.49 1.86
C PRO A 58 -0.70 -16.36 2.83
N VAL A 59 -1.88 -16.82 2.40
CA VAL A 59 -2.91 -17.48 3.25
C VAL A 59 -2.33 -18.60 4.11
N GLU A 60 -1.79 -19.63 3.47
CA GLU A 60 -1.35 -20.86 4.15
C GLU A 60 -0.20 -20.61 5.11
N PHE A 61 0.74 -19.75 4.72
CA PHE A 61 1.88 -19.39 5.56
C PHE A 61 1.44 -18.59 6.78
N VAL A 62 0.63 -17.55 6.59
CA VAL A 62 0.12 -16.73 7.69
C VAL A 62 -0.73 -17.55 8.63
N ALA A 63 -1.66 -18.36 8.11
CA ALA A 63 -2.53 -19.22 8.93
C ALA A 63 -1.73 -20.30 9.67
N GLY A 64 -0.79 -20.96 9.00
CA GLY A 64 0.02 -22.03 9.59
C GLY A 64 1.02 -21.56 10.64
N ASN A 65 1.39 -20.27 10.64
CA ASN A 65 2.36 -19.69 11.57
C ASN A 65 1.76 -18.66 12.54
N ASP A 66 0.46 -18.34 12.41
CA ASP A 66 -0.17 -17.15 12.99
C ASP A 66 0.68 -15.88 12.81
N ALA A 67 1.26 -15.73 11.62
CA ALA A 67 2.29 -14.72 11.39
C ALA A 67 1.70 -13.32 11.21
N THR A 68 2.18 -12.36 11.99
CA THR A 68 1.99 -10.91 11.78
C THR A 68 3.27 -10.22 11.31
N MET A 69 4.39 -10.93 11.36
CA MET A 69 5.69 -10.57 10.80
C MET A 69 6.41 -11.83 10.31
N TRP A 70 7.24 -11.70 9.28
CA TRP A 70 8.11 -12.78 8.82
C TRP A 70 9.34 -12.26 8.08
N ARG A 71 10.30 -13.16 7.89
CA ARG A 71 11.47 -12.96 7.05
C ARG A 71 11.18 -13.46 5.64
N TRP A 72 11.12 -12.59 4.65
CA TRP A 72 10.89 -12.96 3.26
C TRP A 72 12.22 -13.07 2.52
N HIS A 73 12.56 -14.26 2.06
CA HIS A 73 13.87 -14.61 1.50
C HIS A 73 13.75 -14.92 0.01
N ASP A 74 14.72 -14.43 -0.76
CA ASP A 74 14.91 -14.77 -2.17
C ASP A 74 16.07 -15.79 -2.30
N PRO A 75 15.79 -17.10 -2.43
CA PRO A 75 16.82 -18.11 -2.68
C PRO A 75 17.77 -17.85 -3.86
N THR A 76 17.38 -17.03 -4.84
CA THR A 76 18.21 -16.75 -6.01
C THR A 76 19.29 -15.71 -5.73
N SER A 77 18.94 -14.63 -5.02
CA SER A 77 19.89 -13.57 -4.64
C SER A 77 20.49 -13.75 -3.25
N ASP A 78 19.94 -14.69 -2.47
CA ASP A 78 20.20 -14.86 -1.03
C ASP A 78 19.91 -13.61 -0.18
N GLU A 79 19.12 -12.68 -0.71
CA GLU A 79 18.67 -11.50 0.02
C GLU A 79 17.38 -11.78 0.81
N GLU A 80 17.23 -11.10 1.93
CA GLU A 80 16.07 -11.21 2.81
C GLU A 80 15.53 -9.83 3.19
N MET A 81 14.22 -9.73 3.38
CA MET A 81 13.54 -8.52 3.82
C MET A 81 12.51 -8.86 4.90
N LEU A 82 12.44 -8.02 5.93
CA LEU A 82 11.39 -8.11 6.93
C LEU A 82 10.05 -7.72 6.34
N VAL A 83 9.00 -8.49 6.60
CA VAL A 83 7.63 -8.14 6.25
C VAL A 83 6.82 -7.87 7.51
N LEU A 84 6.11 -6.74 7.52
CA LEU A 84 5.11 -6.34 8.50
C LEU A 84 3.74 -6.57 7.87
N TYR A 85 2.94 -7.42 8.48
CA TYR A 85 1.62 -7.77 7.96
C TYR A 85 0.52 -7.21 8.83
N HIS A 86 -0.22 -6.28 8.24
CA HIS A 86 -1.33 -5.60 8.85
C HIS A 86 -2.61 -6.36 8.51
N LYS A 87 -2.98 -7.32 9.37
CA LYS A 87 -4.20 -8.12 9.24
C LYS A 87 -5.42 -7.20 9.11
N ALA A 88 -6.23 -7.44 8.08
CA ALA A 88 -7.46 -6.70 7.84
C ALA A 88 -8.42 -6.78 9.03
N GLN A 89 -9.17 -5.71 9.26
CA GLN A 89 -10.14 -5.59 10.33
C GLN A 89 -11.51 -5.28 9.72
N ARG A 90 -12.50 -6.14 10.00
CA ARG A 90 -13.91 -5.95 9.63
C ARG A 90 -14.68 -5.55 10.88
N ASP A 91 -14.64 -4.27 11.16
CA ASP A 91 -15.22 -3.72 12.37
C ASP A 91 -16.53 -3.00 12.05
N THR A 92 -17.44 -3.00 13.01
CA THR A 92 -18.70 -2.30 12.84
C THR A 92 -18.52 -0.80 13.09
N LEU A 93 -19.50 0.02 12.70
CA LEU A 93 -19.57 1.44 13.08
C LEU A 93 -19.58 1.65 14.61
N VAL A 94 -19.83 0.60 15.40
CA VAL A 94 -19.75 0.63 16.86
C VAL A 94 -18.30 0.49 17.35
N ASP A 95 -17.46 -0.22 16.60
CA ASP A 95 -16.06 -0.49 16.94
C ASP A 95 -15.10 0.60 16.45
N ILE A 96 -15.45 1.27 15.34
CA ILE A 96 -14.71 2.39 14.75
C ILE A 96 -15.64 3.62 14.73
N PRO A 97 -15.44 4.61 15.62
CA PRO A 97 -16.30 5.80 15.71
C PRO A 97 -15.89 6.87 14.68
N LEU A 98 -15.59 6.45 13.45
CA LEU A 98 -15.18 7.32 12.34
C LEU A 98 -16.12 7.08 11.16
N SER A 99 -16.37 8.11 10.35
CA SER A 99 -17.11 7.99 9.10
C SER A 99 -16.37 7.21 8.02
N SER A 100 -15.20 6.63 8.34
CA SER A 100 -14.57 5.65 7.48
C SER A 100 -15.47 4.43 7.49
N GLU A 101 -15.99 4.09 6.31
CA GLU A 101 -16.63 2.81 5.99
C GLU A 101 -15.99 1.68 6.81
N GLY A 102 -16.77 0.76 7.38
CA GLY A 102 -16.39 -0.24 8.39
C GLY A 102 -15.28 -1.24 8.02
N ASN A 103 -14.39 -0.88 7.10
CA ASN A 103 -13.22 -1.59 6.67
C ASN A 103 -12.00 -0.65 6.78
N THR A 104 -11.06 -0.99 7.66
CA THR A 104 -9.73 -0.35 7.66
C THR A 104 -8.70 -1.37 7.20
N TYR A 105 -7.68 -0.91 6.47
CA TYR A 105 -6.52 -1.75 6.23
C TYR A 105 -5.68 -1.79 7.51
N GLY A 106 -5.23 -3.00 7.89
CA GLY A 106 -4.61 -3.20 9.21
C GLY A 106 -5.58 -3.11 10.39
N GLY A 107 -5.03 -3.18 11.60
CA GLY A 107 -5.88 -3.12 12.78
C GLY A 107 -5.23 -2.60 14.06
N PHE A 108 -6.13 -2.10 14.90
CA PHE A 108 -5.83 -1.39 16.16
C PHE A 108 -6.94 -1.58 17.20
N THR A 109 -8.08 -2.17 16.84
CA THR A 109 -9.23 -2.34 17.75
C THR A 109 -9.26 -3.70 18.43
N ARG A 110 -8.39 -4.62 18.00
CA ARG A 110 -8.25 -5.98 18.53
C ARG A 110 -6.78 -6.39 18.58
N ALA A 111 -6.42 -7.25 19.54
CA ALA A 111 -5.03 -7.64 19.76
C ALA A 111 -4.51 -8.53 18.61
N GLU A 112 -5.34 -9.41 18.09
CA GLU A 112 -5.04 -10.33 16.99
C GLU A 112 -4.76 -9.63 15.65
N ASN A 113 -5.20 -8.37 15.50
CA ASN A 113 -4.92 -7.53 14.32
C ASN A 113 -3.70 -6.62 14.50
N THR A 114 -3.09 -6.64 15.70
CA THR A 114 -1.91 -5.85 16.04
C THR A 114 -0.65 -6.68 15.85
N ILE A 115 0.41 -6.07 15.35
CA ILE A 115 1.73 -6.73 15.34
C ILE A 115 2.29 -6.67 16.75
N ILE A 116 2.53 -7.82 17.39
CA ILE A 116 3.08 -7.90 18.75
C ILE A 116 4.31 -8.80 18.74
N THR A 117 5.44 -8.25 19.17
CA THR A 117 6.71 -8.98 19.28
C THR A 117 6.82 -9.74 20.61
N ARG A 118 7.77 -10.68 20.69
CA ARG A 118 8.00 -11.45 21.93
C ARG A 118 8.53 -10.57 23.06
N SER A 119 9.29 -9.52 22.72
CA SER A 119 9.77 -8.51 23.67
C SER A 119 8.67 -7.57 24.21
N GLY A 120 7.45 -7.66 23.69
CA GLY A 120 6.32 -6.83 24.10
C GLY A 120 6.22 -5.48 23.38
N LEU A 121 7.07 -5.21 22.39
CA LEU A 121 6.88 -4.10 21.46
C LEU A 121 5.71 -4.43 20.52
N ALA A 122 4.80 -3.47 20.33
CA ALA A 122 3.62 -3.64 19.48
C ALA A 122 3.44 -2.49 18.49
N LEU A 123 2.83 -2.78 17.34
CA LEU A 123 2.41 -1.83 16.32
C LEU A 123 0.93 -2.05 15.99
N ALA A 124 0.09 -1.16 16.56
CA ALA A 124 -1.30 -0.99 16.15
C ALA A 124 -1.33 -0.02 14.97
N SER A 125 -1.87 -0.46 13.83
CA SER A 125 -1.85 0.31 12.59
C SER A 125 -3.24 0.82 12.26
N TYR A 126 -3.33 2.12 12.01
CA TYR A 126 -4.50 2.73 11.38
C TYR A 126 -4.13 3.03 9.92
N VAL A 127 -4.70 2.27 8.99
CA VAL A 127 -4.69 2.61 7.56
C VAL A 127 -6.13 2.83 7.14
N ALA A 128 -6.43 4.07 6.76
CA ALA A 128 -7.77 4.48 6.40
C ALA A 128 -8.31 3.71 5.19
N ALA A 129 -9.62 3.60 5.09
CA ALA A 129 -10.29 2.98 3.95
C ALA A 129 -10.00 3.74 2.63
N ASP A 130 -10.30 3.10 1.50
CA ASP A 130 -10.10 3.69 0.17
C ASP A 130 -10.69 5.10 0.09
N ASN A 131 -9.92 6.04 -0.46
CA ASN A 131 -10.34 7.43 -0.74
C ASN A 131 -10.81 8.26 0.49
N THR A 132 -10.72 7.74 1.72
CA THR A 132 -11.22 8.45 2.92
C THR A 132 -10.25 9.49 3.46
N GLY A 133 -8.95 9.31 3.22
CA GLY A 133 -7.88 10.15 3.75
C GLY A 133 -7.58 9.91 5.23
N PRO A 134 -6.59 10.60 5.82
CA PRO A 134 -6.26 10.45 7.24
C PRO A 134 -7.34 11.06 8.15
N PRO A 135 -7.29 10.80 9.47
CA PRO A 135 -8.17 11.45 10.43
C PRO A 135 -8.13 12.98 10.28
N ARG A 136 -9.29 13.62 10.29
CA ARG A 136 -9.44 15.05 9.95
C ARG A 136 -9.35 15.98 11.15
N SER A 137 -9.34 15.44 12.37
CA SER A 137 -9.30 16.22 13.60
C SER A 137 -8.53 15.51 14.73
N ALA A 138 -8.09 16.28 15.73
CA ALA A 138 -7.45 15.73 16.92
C ALA A 138 -8.37 14.78 17.70
N VAL A 139 -9.69 15.05 17.70
CA VAL A 139 -10.69 14.20 18.35
C VAL A 139 -10.72 12.80 17.75
N GLU A 140 -10.62 12.69 16.42
CA GLU A 140 -10.55 11.39 15.74
C GLU A 140 -9.27 10.63 16.10
N VAL A 141 -8.13 11.33 16.19
CA VAL A 141 -6.85 10.74 16.63
C VAL A 141 -6.93 10.26 18.08
N GLU A 142 -7.50 11.06 18.97
CA GLU A 142 -7.71 10.70 20.38
C GLU A 142 -8.64 9.50 20.54
N ALA A 143 -9.68 9.39 19.71
CA ALA A 143 -10.57 8.23 19.69
C ALA A 143 -9.82 6.95 19.29
N ILE A 144 -8.96 7.01 18.26
CA ILE A 144 -8.10 5.89 17.86
C ILE A 144 -7.18 5.49 19.02
N LEU A 145 -6.46 6.44 19.62
CA LEU A 145 -5.55 6.16 20.74
C LEU A 145 -6.27 5.58 21.95
N SER A 146 -7.45 6.10 22.29
CA SER A 146 -8.29 5.60 23.38
C SER A 146 -8.73 4.17 23.13
N ARG A 147 -9.08 3.83 21.89
CA ARG A 147 -9.42 2.46 21.50
C ARG A 147 -8.23 1.52 21.65
N VAL A 148 -7.04 1.91 21.20
CA VAL A 148 -5.82 1.12 21.41
C VAL A 148 -5.53 0.94 22.90
N GLN A 149 -5.72 1.98 23.72
CA GLN A 149 -5.50 1.90 25.17
C GLN A 149 -6.47 0.93 25.83
N ALA A 150 -7.71 0.85 25.36
CA ALA A 150 -8.69 -0.12 25.85
C ALA A 150 -8.29 -1.57 25.52
N VAL A 151 -7.71 -1.82 24.34
CA VAL A 151 -7.20 -3.14 23.95
C VAL A 151 -5.95 -3.52 24.76
N PHE A 152 -5.09 -2.54 25.04
CA PHE A 152 -3.85 -2.72 25.81
C PHE A 152 -3.79 -1.82 27.05
N PRO A 153 -4.56 -2.10 28.13
CA PRO A 153 -4.72 -1.19 29.27
C PRO A 153 -3.42 -0.81 30.00
N LYS A 154 -2.38 -1.65 29.90
CA LYS A 154 -1.09 -1.45 30.56
C LYS A 154 0.01 -0.94 29.63
N ALA A 155 -0.27 -0.79 28.33
CA ALA A 155 0.71 -0.33 27.36
C ALA A 155 0.95 1.17 27.49
N LYS A 156 2.20 1.58 27.20
CA LYS A 156 2.57 2.98 27.03
C LYS A 156 2.41 3.35 25.56
N LEU A 157 1.33 4.05 25.23
CA LEU A 157 1.05 4.43 23.85
C LEU A 157 1.88 5.64 23.42
N ARG A 158 2.28 5.63 22.15
CA ARG A 158 2.87 6.78 21.46
C ARG A 158 2.50 6.72 19.98
N SER A 159 2.26 7.87 19.36
CA SER A 159 2.23 7.96 17.91
C SER A 159 3.64 7.69 17.36
N SER A 160 3.73 7.02 16.21
CA SER A 160 5.01 6.62 15.66
C SER A 160 4.93 6.39 14.14
N THR A 161 6.02 5.91 13.57
CA THR A 161 6.11 5.52 12.16
C THR A 161 6.53 4.06 12.06
N TRP A 162 6.26 3.40 10.92
CA TRP A 162 6.78 2.06 10.67
C TRP A 162 8.32 2.02 10.69
N ASP A 163 8.99 3.09 10.22
CA ASP A 163 10.44 3.22 10.29
C ASP A 163 10.93 3.17 11.74
N THR A 164 10.27 3.89 12.66
CA THR A 164 10.60 3.89 14.09
C THR A 164 10.29 2.54 14.74
N PHE A 165 9.21 1.86 14.34
CA PHE A 165 8.90 0.53 14.84
C PHE A 165 9.97 -0.49 14.44
N VAL A 166 10.34 -0.54 13.16
CA VAL A 166 11.39 -1.45 12.66
C VAL A 166 12.74 -1.16 13.31
N ALA A 167 13.06 0.11 13.54
CA ALA A 167 14.27 0.51 14.25
C ALA A 167 14.31 0.06 15.72
N ALA A 168 13.15 -0.17 16.33
CA ALA A 168 13.03 -0.55 17.74
C ALA A 168 12.94 -2.07 17.97
N LEU A 169 12.87 -2.87 16.91
CA LEU A 169 12.85 -4.33 17.01
C LEU A 169 14.15 -4.85 17.62
N ALA A 170 14.05 -5.73 18.61
CA ALA A 170 15.21 -6.45 19.10
C ALA A 170 15.66 -7.48 18.04
N PRO A 171 16.96 -7.73 17.84
CA PRO A 171 17.44 -8.76 16.93
C PRO A 171 16.80 -10.13 17.22
N SER A 172 16.62 -10.48 18.50
CA SER A 172 15.96 -11.73 18.92
C SER A 172 14.50 -11.84 18.49
N ASP A 173 13.78 -10.72 18.34
CA ASP A 173 12.40 -10.75 17.82
C ASP A 173 12.40 -11.10 16.33
N VAL A 174 13.38 -10.60 15.58
CA VAL A 174 13.52 -10.84 14.13
C VAL A 174 14.02 -12.25 13.84
N ASP A 175 15.01 -12.74 14.61
CA ASP A 175 15.60 -14.06 14.43
C ASP A 175 14.59 -15.19 14.69
N ALA A 176 13.64 -14.95 15.60
CA ALA A 176 12.57 -15.89 15.93
C ALA A 176 11.46 -15.95 14.88
N LEU A 177 11.44 -15.05 13.90
CA LEU A 177 10.38 -15.01 12.89
C LEU A 177 10.48 -16.19 11.92
N PRO A 178 9.32 -16.73 11.49
CA PRO A 178 9.28 -17.72 10.43
C PRO A 178 9.86 -17.12 9.14
N ARG A 179 10.51 -17.97 8.34
CA ARG A 179 11.03 -17.59 7.02
C ARG A 179 10.05 -18.05 5.94
N TYR A 180 9.79 -17.18 4.98
CA TYR A 180 9.00 -17.45 3.79
C TYR A 180 9.87 -17.25 2.54
N SER A 181 9.81 -18.17 1.59
CA SER A 181 10.68 -18.14 0.38
C SER A 181 9.91 -18.27 -0.93
N SER A 182 8.58 -18.17 -0.90
CA SER A 182 7.73 -18.20 -2.09
C SER A 182 7.24 -16.80 -2.46
N GLU A 183 6.64 -16.68 -3.64
CA GLU A 183 5.84 -15.53 -4.05
C GLU A 183 4.48 -15.56 -3.35
N TRP A 184 3.84 -14.40 -3.24
CA TRP A 184 2.51 -14.30 -2.68
C TRP A 184 1.63 -13.36 -3.49
N ALA A 185 0.36 -13.71 -3.61
CA ALA A 185 -0.69 -12.93 -4.26
C ALA A 185 -2.06 -13.33 -3.71
N ASP A 186 -3.04 -12.45 -3.88
CA ASP A 186 -4.46 -12.73 -3.72
C ASP A 186 -5.18 -12.64 -5.08
N GLN A 187 -6.46 -13.01 -5.07
CA GLN A 187 -7.32 -12.98 -6.26
C GLN A 187 -8.25 -11.76 -6.26
N TRP A 188 -8.01 -10.74 -5.42
CA TRP A 188 -8.88 -9.57 -5.29
C TRP A 188 -8.95 -8.80 -6.61
N ILE A 189 -7.79 -8.39 -7.15
CA ILE A 189 -7.70 -7.76 -8.45
C ILE A 189 -6.50 -8.31 -9.21
N ALA A 190 -6.74 -8.83 -10.42
CA ALA A 190 -5.67 -9.40 -11.25
C ALA A 190 -4.76 -8.34 -11.89
N GLY A 191 -5.01 -7.04 -11.62
CA GLY A 191 -4.15 -5.92 -12.00
C GLY A 191 -3.77 -5.90 -13.49
N LEU A 192 -2.64 -5.28 -13.82
CA LEU A 192 -2.14 -5.18 -15.19
C LEU A 192 -2.05 -6.53 -15.94
N SER A 193 -1.82 -7.63 -15.22
CA SER A 193 -1.75 -8.98 -15.79
C SER A 193 -3.04 -9.47 -16.45
N ALA A 194 -4.19 -8.91 -16.07
CA ALA A 194 -5.47 -9.26 -16.68
C ALA A 194 -5.67 -8.65 -18.08
N ASP A 195 -4.88 -7.65 -18.48
CA ASP A 195 -4.94 -7.01 -19.80
C ASP A 195 -3.62 -7.22 -20.56
N PRO A 196 -3.52 -8.27 -21.40
CA PRO A 196 -2.31 -8.57 -22.16
C PRO A 196 -1.88 -7.43 -23.10
N LYS A 197 -2.82 -6.64 -23.63
CA LYS A 197 -2.52 -5.55 -24.56
C LYS A 197 -1.91 -4.37 -23.80
N ARG A 198 -2.49 -3.99 -22.67
CA ARG A 198 -1.95 -2.95 -21.77
C ARG A 198 -0.59 -3.38 -21.23
N LEU A 199 -0.43 -4.63 -20.80
CA LEU A 199 0.84 -5.17 -20.36
C LEU A 199 1.91 -5.12 -21.46
N ALA A 200 1.57 -5.52 -22.69
CA ALA A 200 2.49 -5.45 -23.82
C ALA A 200 2.93 -4.01 -24.13
N GLY A 201 1.99 -3.06 -24.10
CA GLY A 201 2.25 -1.63 -24.25
C GLY A 201 3.17 -1.09 -23.15
N TYR A 202 2.87 -1.38 -21.88
CA TYR A 202 3.71 -0.97 -20.77
C TYR A 202 5.14 -1.54 -20.87
N ARG A 203 5.27 -2.82 -21.21
CA ARG A 203 6.59 -3.45 -21.43
C ARG A 203 7.35 -2.75 -22.57
N ALA A 204 6.68 -2.30 -23.62
CA ALA A 204 7.32 -1.53 -24.70
C ALA A 204 7.80 -0.15 -24.22
N ILE A 205 6.98 0.57 -23.45
CA ILE A 205 7.32 1.87 -22.83
C ILE A 205 8.56 1.73 -21.94
N VAL A 206 8.60 0.74 -21.05
CA VAL A 206 9.74 0.53 -20.14
C VAL A 206 11.00 0.12 -20.91
N ARG A 207 10.89 -0.71 -21.95
CA ARG A 207 12.04 -1.05 -22.83
C ARG A 207 12.58 0.16 -23.56
N ALA A 208 11.72 1.01 -24.12
CA ALA A 208 12.14 2.23 -24.81
C ALA A 208 12.90 3.17 -23.87
N ARG A 209 12.39 3.35 -22.64
CA ARG A 209 13.06 4.11 -21.59
C ARG A 209 14.43 3.56 -21.25
N ALA A 210 14.50 2.25 -20.99
CA ALA A 210 15.75 1.58 -20.63
C ALA A 210 16.79 1.70 -21.76
N SER A 211 16.36 1.49 -23.01
CA SER A 211 17.21 1.66 -24.20
C SER A 211 17.75 3.08 -24.34
N CYS A 212 16.90 4.10 -24.16
CA CYS A 212 17.34 5.50 -24.24
C CYS A 212 18.38 5.87 -23.18
N ILE A 213 18.22 5.36 -21.96
CA ILE A 213 19.21 5.55 -20.89
C ILE A 213 20.52 4.81 -21.23
N ALA A 214 20.41 3.55 -21.65
CA ALA A 214 21.58 2.70 -21.94
C ALA A 214 22.43 3.23 -23.11
N SER A 215 21.80 3.87 -24.11
CA SER A 215 22.51 4.48 -25.23
C SER A 215 23.12 5.84 -24.89
N GLY A 216 22.82 6.41 -23.72
CA GLY A 216 23.22 7.77 -23.35
C GLY A 216 22.38 8.88 -24.00
N ALA A 217 21.35 8.53 -24.78
CA ALA A 217 20.46 9.50 -25.43
C ALA A 217 19.51 10.21 -24.45
N CYS A 218 19.17 9.57 -23.31
CA CYS A 218 18.41 10.17 -22.24
C CYS A 218 19.18 10.13 -20.92
N ARG A 219 19.02 11.15 -20.07
CA ARG A 219 19.62 11.22 -18.72
C ARG A 219 18.56 10.97 -17.64
N PRO A 220 18.72 9.98 -16.73
CA PRO A 220 17.73 9.61 -15.72
C PRO A 220 17.09 10.75 -14.91
N HIS A 221 17.83 11.84 -14.69
CA HIS A 221 17.41 12.98 -13.86
C HIS A 221 17.00 14.22 -14.66
N GLU A 222 16.99 14.16 -15.99
CA GLU A 222 16.51 15.29 -16.80
C GLU A 222 14.98 15.43 -16.70
N PRO A 223 14.44 16.67 -16.80
CA PRO A 223 13.01 16.91 -16.62
C PRO A 223 12.12 16.05 -17.53
N VAL A 224 12.50 15.91 -18.81
CA VAL A 224 11.72 15.16 -19.81
C VAL A 224 11.61 13.69 -19.43
N LEU A 225 12.74 13.04 -19.09
CA LEU A 225 12.73 11.63 -18.72
C LEU A 225 12.05 11.41 -17.36
N ARG A 226 12.15 12.36 -16.43
CA ARG A 226 11.39 12.32 -15.16
C ARG A 226 9.88 12.36 -15.42
N ASN A 227 9.41 13.25 -16.29
CA ASN A 227 7.99 13.33 -16.67
C ASN A 227 7.53 12.08 -17.40
N PHE A 228 8.32 11.58 -18.37
CA PHE A 228 8.05 10.30 -19.02
C PHE A 228 7.89 9.17 -18.00
N THR A 229 8.82 9.06 -17.04
CA THR A 229 8.79 8.03 -16.00
C THR A 229 7.54 8.16 -15.12
N ARG A 230 7.16 9.39 -14.75
CA ARG A 230 5.97 9.68 -13.95
C ARG A 230 4.69 9.24 -14.68
N PHE A 231 4.53 9.59 -15.96
CA PHE A 231 3.37 9.17 -16.74
C PHE A 231 3.35 7.65 -16.98
N ALA A 232 4.51 7.04 -17.25
CA ALA A 232 4.60 5.59 -17.39
C ALA A 232 4.17 4.86 -16.11
N ALA A 233 4.53 5.36 -14.91
CA ALA A 233 4.16 4.74 -13.64
C ALA A 233 2.65 4.68 -13.40
N LYS A 234 1.87 5.64 -13.89
CA LYS A 234 0.40 5.64 -13.77
C LYS A 234 -0.27 4.46 -14.49
N ASN A 235 0.36 3.94 -15.56
CA ASN A 235 -0.21 2.86 -16.36
C ASN A 235 -0.25 1.52 -15.63
N VAL A 236 0.40 1.40 -14.46
CA VAL A 236 0.54 0.14 -13.71
C VAL A 236 0.13 0.26 -12.26
N GLU A 237 -0.67 1.28 -11.95
CA GLU A 237 -1.38 1.36 -10.68
C GLU A 237 -2.28 0.11 -10.51
N HIS A 238 -2.36 -0.41 -9.27
CA HIS A 238 -2.86 -1.77 -9.02
C HIS A 238 -4.37 -1.91 -9.23
N THR A 239 -5.15 -0.84 -9.03
CA THR A 239 -6.58 -0.77 -9.38
C THR A 239 -6.83 -0.56 -10.87
N GLN A 240 -5.77 -0.51 -11.69
CA GLN A 240 -5.85 -0.23 -13.12
C GLN A 240 -6.40 1.17 -13.45
N GLY A 241 -6.53 2.07 -12.47
CA GLY A 241 -7.25 3.34 -12.59
C GLY A 241 -8.77 3.19 -12.50
N VAL A 242 -9.29 2.05 -12.04
CA VAL A 242 -10.71 1.82 -11.78
C VAL A 242 -10.99 2.25 -10.34
N GLN A 243 -11.75 3.32 -10.14
CA GLN A 243 -12.29 3.65 -8.82
C GLN A 243 -13.56 2.82 -8.60
N GLY A 244 -13.64 2.13 -7.46
CA GLY A 244 -14.76 1.26 -7.10
C GLY A 244 -16.08 1.99 -6.85
N ASP A 245 -16.03 3.31 -6.65
CA ASP A 245 -17.19 4.13 -6.28
C ASP A 245 -17.70 4.92 -7.50
N ASP A 246 -19.02 5.08 -7.55
CA ASP A 246 -19.77 5.84 -8.55
C ASP A 246 -19.84 5.27 -9.98
N GLY A 247 -19.91 3.94 -10.11
CA GLY A 247 -20.32 3.34 -11.38
C GLY A 247 -19.29 3.43 -12.51
N GLN A 248 -18.01 3.55 -12.18
CA GLN A 248 -16.97 3.47 -13.21
C GLN A 248 -16.97 2.11 -13.93
N PRO A 249 -16.50 2.05 -15.18
CA PRO A 249 -16.26 0.80 -15.89
C PRO A 249 -15.30 -0.07 -15.07
N GLY A 250 -15.80 -1.19 -14.53
CA GLY A 250 -15.04 -2.11 -13.67
C GLY A 250 -15.38 -2.02 -12.18
N SER A 251 -16.24 -1.09 -11.74
CA SER A 251 -16.79 -1.10 -10.38
C SER A 251 -17.58 -2.38 -10.10
N GLN A 252 -17.57 -2.88 -8.85
CA GLN A 252 -18.41 -4.01 -8.45
C GLN A 252 -19.90 -3.72 -8.72
N LEU A 253 -20.31 -2.47 -8.59
CA LEU A 253 -21.64 -2.00 -8.96
C LEU A 253 -21.93 -2.23 -10.44
N CYS A 254 -21.03 -1.88 -11.36
CA CYS A 254 -21.26 -2.10 -12.78
C CYS A 254 -21.18 -3.58 -13.19
N ALA A 255 -20.37 -4.38 -12.52
CA ALA A 255 -20.42 -5.84 -12.67
C ALA A 255 -21.80 -6.38 -12.24
N TRP A 256 -22.33 -5.92 -11.09
CA TRP A 256 -23.66 -6.30 -10.60
C TRP A 256 -24.79 -5.81 -11.49
N LEU A 257 -24.75 -4.54 -11.94
CA LEU A 257 -25.72 -3.96 -12.88
C LEU A 257 -25.71 -4.72 -14.22
N HIS A 258 -24.54 -5.14 -14.71
CA HIS A 258 -24.45 -5.99 -15.89
C HIS A 258 -25.13 -7.36 -15.67
N PHE A 259 -24.95 -8.00 -14.50
CA PHE A 259 -25.66 -9.25 -14.17
C PHE A 259 -27.19 -9.09 -14.19
N VAL A 260 -27.71 -7.91 -13.81
CA VAL A 260 -29.15 -7.62 -13.82
C VAL A 260 -29.62 -6.85 -15.07
N HIS A 261 -28.78 -6.76 -16.11
CA HIS A 261 -29.09 -6.09 -17.38
C HIS A 261 -29.48 -4.61 -17.24
N LEU A 262 -28.98 -3.95 -16.20
CA LEU A 262 -29.14 -2.50 -16.00
C LEU A 262 -27.92 -1.76 -16.56
N PRO A 263 -28.13 -0.56 -17.14
CA PRO A 263 -27.02 0.25 -17.64
C PRO A 263 -26.12 0.67 -16.48
N CYS A 264 -24.81 0.46 -16.65
CA CYS A 264 -23.80 1.06 -15.78
C CYS A 264 -23.84 2.59 -15.95
N PRO A 265 -23.99 3.38 -14.87
CA PRO A 265 -23.92 4.83 -14.96
C PRO A 265 -22.48 5.23 -15.29
N GLY A 266 -22.17 5.34 -16.58
CA GLY A 266 -20.83 5.66 -17.06
C GLY A 266 -20.44 7.13 -16.87
N ASP A 267 -19.14 7.30 -16.66
CA ASP A 267 -18.30 8.49 -16.83
C ASP A 267 -18.31 9.55 -15.72
N ALA A 268 -17.82 9.19 -14.54
CA ALA A 268 -17.13 10.15 -13.67
C ALA A 268 -15.65 10.33 -14.08
N PHE A 269 -15.38 10.53 -15.38
CA PHE A 269 -14.11 11.10 -15.78
C PHE A 269 -14.26 12.61 -15.75
N TRP A 270 -13.63 13.28 -14.79
CA TRP A 270 -13.40 14.70 -14.96
C TRP A 270 -12.54 14.89 -16.20
N SER A 271 -13.02 15.66 -17.17
CA SER A 271 -12.15 16.18 -18.21
C SER A 271 -10.99 16.94 -17.56
N ASN A 272 -9.86 17.08 -18.25
CA ASN A 272 -8.75 17.89 -17.73
C ASN A 272 -9.21 19.30 -17.33
N GLU A 273 -10.22 19.84 -18.02
CA GLU A 273 -10.84 21.13 -17.72
C GLU A 273 -11.71 21.09 -16.46
N GLN A 274 -12.53 20.07 -16.27
CA GLN A 274 -13.33 19.86 -15.06
C GLN A 274 -12.44 19.63 -13.83
N PHE A 275 -11.34 18.89 -13.98
CA PHE A 275 -10.36 18.66 -12.92
C PHE A 275 -9.64 19.95 -12.52
N ALA A 276 -9.21 20.76 -13.51
CA ALA A 276 -8.56 22.04 -13.25
C ALA A 276 -9.44 23.06 -12.52
N GLN A 277 -10.77 22.97 -12.67
CA GLN A 277 -11.73 23.88 -12.01
C GLN A 277 -11.85 23.67 -10.50
N VAL A 278 -11.57 22.45 -10.02
CA VAL A 278 -11.73 22.06 -8.61
C VAL A 278 -10.39 21.82 -7.91
N HIS A 279 -9.32 21.55 -8.65
CA HIS A 279 -7.94 21.51 -8.14
C HIS A 279 -7.27 22.90 -8.18
N THR A 280 -7.95 23.94 -7.67
CA THR A 280 -7.49 25.34 -7.70
C THR A 280 -6.66 25.74 -6.48
N THR A 281 -6.10 24.77 -5.74
CA THR A 281 -5.43 25.07 -4.47
C THR A 281 -4.11 25.82 -4.70
N LYS A 282 -4.16 27.16 -4.60
CA LYS A 282 -2.98 28.04 -4.59
C LYS A 282 -2.04 27.80 -3.39
N ARG A 283 -2.38 26.87 -2.49
CA ARG A 283 -1.55 26.40 -1.39
C ARG A 283 -1.49 24.88 -1.42
N ASN A 284 -0.32 24.39 -1.79
CA ASN A 284 0.04 22.99 -1.68
C ASN A 284 0.21 22.62 -0.19
N ILE A 285 -0.87 22.17 0.43
CA ILE A 285 -0.86 21.67 1.82
C ILE A 285 -0.42 20.20 1.91
N PHE A 286 -0.33 19.48 0.78
CA PHE A 286 0.12 18.09 0.69
C PHE A 286 1.09 17.88 -0.49
N PRO A 287 2.39 18.22 -0.32
CA PRO A 287 3.37 18.19 -1.41
C PRO A 287 3.50 16.84 -2.13
N GLY A 288 3.21 15.73 -1.45
CA GLY A 288 3.29 14.38 -2.01
C GLY A 288 2.10 13.97 -2.89
N ALA A 289 0.89 14.49 -2.63
CA ALA A 289 -0.29 14.22 -3.46
C ALA A 289 -0.13 14.90 -4.82
N ASP A 290 0.33 16.15 -4.78
CA ASP A 290 0.74 16.91 -5.93
C ASP A 290 1.87 16.19 -6.68
N ASP A 291 2.94 15.66 -6.08
CA ASP A 291 4.01 14.98 -6.84
C ASP A 291 3.57 13.72 -7.62
N SER A 292 2.48 13.04 -7.21
CA SER A 292 1.87 11.94 -8.00
C SER A 292 1.05 12.45 -9.20
N TRP A 293 0.61 13.72 -9.15
CA TRP A 293 -0.29 14.33 -10.12
C TRP A 293 0.22 15.60 -10.82
N LEU A 294 1.36 16.17 -10.43
CA LEU A 294 1.87 17.51 -10.80
C LEU A 294 2.34 17.57 -12.24
N GLU A 295 1.33 17.61 -13.09
CA GLU A 295 1.11 18.13 -14.44
C GLU A 295 2.25 18.11 -15.47
N ALA A 296 1.82 18.26 -16.71
CA ALA A 296 2.59 18.36 -17.92
C ALA A 296 3.33 19.70 -18.00
#